data_AF-B4M5Z2-F1
#
_entry.id   AF-B4M5Z2-F1
#
_cell.length_a   1.000
_cell.length_b   1.000
_cell.length_c   1.000
_cell.angle_alpha   90.00
_cell.angle_beta   90.00
_cell.angle_gamma   90.00
#
_symmetry.space_group_name_H-M   'P 1'
#
loop_
_entity.id
_entity.type
_entity.pdbx_description
1 polymer ?
#
loop_
_entity_poly.entity_id
_entity_poly.type
_entity_poly.pdbx_seq_one_letter_code
_entity_poly.pdbx_strand_id
1 'polypeptide(L)'
;MPKNPGYRNKNNAPRKRQVQLDEQNPVVLAFRSYASELDSKHDRHERILKLSRDITIESKRIIFFLHSIDAREENKAKVLEEALQRLTKLIQVNFRAIALELRDQDVYQFRAAYSPGLQEFIEAYTYMEYLCNEDNAEHSKPVSDWSALQSVMQYEVEANQEPVKEENLPISGDQTEVKAIQKFQFFVDPTEYILGVSDLTGELMRRCINSLGSGDTDTCMETCKALQQFYTGYISLNCQRARELWRKITTMRQSMLKAENVCYNVKVRGGEAAKCANFDQKPADDTDEGFY
;
A
#
# COMPACT_ATOMS: atom_id res chain seq x y z
N MET A 1 -65.60 25.52 -35.33
CA MET A 1 -64.94 24.37 -35.98
C MET A 1 -65.07 24.54 -37.50
N PRO A 2 -63.95 24.56 -38.23
CA PRO A 2 -63.59 23.40 -39.05
C PRO A 2 -62.11 22.97 -38.85
N LYS A 3 -61.87 21.68 -39.10
CA LYS A 3 -60.60 20.96 -38.86
C LYS A 3 -59.57 21.25 -39.95
N ASN A 4 -58.36 21.64 -39.56
CA ASN A 4 -57.21 21.74 -40.45
C ASN A 4 -56.57 20.34 -40.60
N PRO A 5 -56.41 19.76 -41.80
CA PRO A 5 -55.79 18.46 -41.97
C PRO A 5 -54.28 18.57 -41.75
N GLY A 6 -53.77 17.72 -40.85
CA GLY A 6 -52.40 17.74 -40.36
C GLY A 6 -51.33 17.63 -41.45
N TYR A 7 -50.30 18.44 -41.30
CA TYR A 7 -49.03 18.33 -42.01
C TYR A 7 -48.45 16.92 -41.82
N ARG A 8 -48.33 16.17 -42.93
CA ARG A 8 -47.57 14.92 -43.00
C ARG A 8 -46.10 15.22 -42.79
N ASN A 9 -45.57 14.81 -41.64
CA ASN A 9 -44.15 14.90 -41.33
C ASN A 9 -43.38 13.84 -42.13
N LYS A 10 -42.81 14.22 -43.29
CA LYS A 10 -41.88 13.39 -44.07
C LYS A 10 -40.48 13.47 -43.45
N ASN A 11 -40.27 12.81 -42.32
CA ASN A 11 -38.94 12.53 -41.80
C ASN A 11 -38.60 11.08 -42.08
N ASN A 12 -38.19 10.79 -43.31
CA ASN A 12 -37.57 9.51 -43.67
C ASN A 12 -36.11 9.77 -44.05
N ALA A 13 -35.27 9.99 -43.04
CA ALA A 13 -33.83 9.99 -43.21
C ALA A 13 -33.36 8.55 -43.49
N PRO A 14 -32.45 8.31 -44.46
CA PRO A 14 -31.99 6.97 -44.75
C PRO A 14 -31.24 6.41 -43.54
N ARG A 15 -31.65 5.21 -43.10
CA ARG A 15 -30.95 4.39 -42.10
C ARG A 15 -29.45 4.38 -42.43
N LYS A 16 -28.60 4.69 -41.42
CA LYS A 16 -27.14 4.49 -41.49
C LYS A 16 -26.89 3.16 -42.18
N ARG A 17 -26.26 3.17 -43.37
CA ARG A 17 -25.76 1.95 -44.02
C ARG A 17 -24.84 1.29 -43.01
N GLN A 18 -25.24 0.15 -42.45
CA GLN A 18 -24.31 -0.75 -41.79
C GLN A 18 -23.32 -1.15 -42.88
N VAL A 19 -22.13 -0.54 -42.87
CA VAL A 19 -21.03 -0.98 -43.70
C VAL A 19 -20.68 -2.36 -43.15
N GLN A 20 -21.04 -3.41 -43.89
CA GLN A 20 -20.54 -4.76 -43.61
C GLN A 20 -19.03 -4.69 -43.83
N LEU A 21 -18.28 -4.65 -42.73
CA LEU A 21 -16.84 -4.77 -42.76
C LEU A 21 -16.50 -6.24 -42.98
N ASP A 22 -15.59 -6.49 -43.91
CA ASP A 22 -15.05 -7.82 -44.15
C ASP A 22 -14.22 -8.26 -42.93
N GLU A 23 -14.65 -9.35 -42.31
CA GLU A 23 -14.02 -9.90 -41.09
C GLU A 23 -12.66 -10.56 -41.37
N GLN A 24 -12.32 -10.78 -42.64
CA GLN A 24 -11.02 -11.27 -43.09
C GLN A 24 -10.07 -10.13 -43.49
N ASN A 25 -10.50 -8.86 -43.38
CA ASN A 25 -9.64 -7.72 -43.67
C ASN A 25 -8.41 -7.74 -42.73
N PRO A 26 -7.18 -7.64 -43.26
CA PRO A 26 -5.96 -7.64 -42.45
C PRO A 26 -5.96 -6.59 -41.32
N VAL A 27 -6.59 -5.43 -41.54
CA VAL A 27 -6.74 -4.39 -40.53
C VAL A 27 -7.69 -4.85 -39.43
N VAL A 28 -8.85 -5.43 -39.76
CA VAL A 28 -9.80 -5.94 -38.77
C VAL A 28 -9.18 -7.05 -37.92
N LEU A 29 -8.42 -7.95 -38.54
CA LEU A 29 -7.68 -9.00 -37.83
C LEU A 29 -6.60 -8.42 -36.90
N ALA A 30 -5.86 -7.40 -37.33
CA ALA A 30 -4.89 -6.70 -36.48
C ALA A 30 -5.57 -6.04 -35.27
N PHE A 31 -6.67 -5.32 -35.46
CA PHE A 31 -7.42 -4.70 -34.37
C PHE A 31 -8.03 -5.72 -33.40
N ARG A 32 -8.42 -6.91 -33.87
CA ARG A 32 -8.84 -8.01 -33.00
C ARG A 32 -7.69 -8.53 -32.14
N SER A 33 -6.50 -8.66 -32.71
CA SER A 33 -5.29 -9.02 -31.94
C SER A 33 -4.98 -7.97 -30.88
N TYR A 34 -5.01 -6.68 -31.23
CA TYR A 34 -4.78 -5.59 -30.28
C TYR A 34 -5.85 -5.55 -29.18
N ALA A 35 -7.12 -5.77 -29.53
CA ALA A 35 -8.20 -5.85 -28.55
C ALA A 35 -7.96 -6.99 -27.56
N SER A 36 -7.63 -8.20 -28.05
CA SER A 36 -7.33 -9.34 -27.18
C SER A 36 -6.15 -9.10 -26.25
N GLU A 37 -5.11 -8.40 -26.72
CA GLU A 37 -3.94 -8.04 -25.89
C GLU A 37 -4.32 -7.01 -24.81
N LEU A 38 -5.06 -5.96 -25.19
CA LEU A 38 -5.54 -4.93 -24.27
C LEU A 38 -6.49 -5.51 -23.21
N ASP A 39 -7.43 -6.36 -23.62
CA ASP A 39 -8.37 -7.03 -22.72
C ASP A 39 -7.62 -7.91 -21.72
N SER A 40 -6.65 -8.71 -22.19
CA SER A 40 -5.80 -9.55 -21.32
C SER A 40 -5.01 -8.72 -20.30
N LYS A 41 -4.48 -7.56 -20.73
CA LYS A 41 -3.78 -6.61 -19.86
C LYS A 41 -4.73 -5.98 -18.84
N HIS A 42 -5.93 -5.58 -19.25
CA HIS A 42 -6.95 -5.00 -18.38
C HIS A 42 -7.42 -6.02 -17.33
N ASP A 43 -7.69 -7.25 -17.74
CA ASP A 43 -8.08 -8.32 -16.83
C ASP A 43 -7.00 -8.58 -15.78
N ARG A 44 -5.72 -8.61 -16.18
CA ARG A 44 -4.59 -8.73 -15.24
C ARG A 44 -4.54 -7.54 -14.27
N HIS A 45 -4.65 -6.32 -14.78
CA HIS A 45 -4.68 -5.12 -13.95
C HIS A 45 -5.80 -5.20 -12.89
N GLU A 46 -7.01 -5.62 -13.28
CA GLU A 46 -8.13 -5.76 -12.35
C GLU A 46 -7.92 -6.88 -11.32
N ARG A 47 -7.28 -7.99 -11.69
CA ARG A 47 -6.90 -9.04 -10.71
C ARG A 47 -5.91 -8.52 -9.68
N ILE A 48 -4.87 -7.82 -10.11
CA ILE A 48 -3.87 -7.21 -9.22
C ILE A 48 -4.52 -6.15 -8.32
N LEU A 49 -5.37 -5.29 -8.89
CA LEU A 49 -6.05 -4.23 -8.15
C LEU A 49 -6.94 -4.77 -7.03
N LYS A 50 -7.65 -5.89 -7.27
CA LYS A 50 -8.46 -6.57 -6.24
C LYS A 50 -7.58 -7.07 -5.09
N LEU A 51 -6.50 -7.79 -5.40
CA LEU A 51 -5.53 -8.26 -4.40
C LEU A 51 -4.93 -7.09 -3.61
N SER A 52 -4.56 -6.01 -4.29
CA SER A 52 -4.04 -4.79 -3.66
C SER A 52 -5.03 -4.17 -2.70
N ARG A 53 -6.32 -4.12 -3.07
CA ARG A 53 -7.37 -3.57 -2.21
C ARG A 53 -7.57 -4.40 -0.95
N ASP A 54 -7.52 -5.73 -1.07
CA ASP A 54 -7.61 -6.63 0.08
C ASP A 54 -6.41 -6.46 1.02
N ILE A 55 -5.19 -6.30 0.48
CA ILE A 55 -3.99 -5.97 1.25
C ILE A 55 -4.15 -4.63 1.97
N THR A 56 -4.62 -3.58 1.30
CA THR A 56 -4.84 -2.27 1.92
C THR A 56 -5.83 -2.36 3.08
N ILE A 57 -6.96 -3.05 2.88
CA ILE A 57 -7.99 -3.18 3.93
C ILE A 57 -7.43 -3.92 5.15
N GLU A 58 -6.71 -5.02 4.92
CA GLU A 58 -6.18 -5.82 6.02
C GLU A 58 -5.02 -5.11 6.72
N SER A 59 -4.15 -4.40 5.99
CA SER A 59 -3.06 -3.60 6.57
C SER A 59 -3.60 -2.49 7.45
N LYS A 60 -4.66 -1.78 7.04
CA LYS A 60 -5.37 -0.81 7.89
C LYS A 60 -5.89 -1.44 9.17
N ARG A 61 -6.51 -2.62 9.07
CA ARG A 61 -7.02 -3.33 10.25
C ARG A 61 -5.88 -3.73 11.20
N ILE A 62 -4.72 -4.10 10.67
CA ILE A 62 -3.53 -4.39 11.48
C ILE A 62 -3.04 -3.10 12.15
N ILE A 63 -2.96 -1.98 11.45
CA ILE A 63 -2.58 -0.68 12.04
C ILE A 63 -3.54 -0.28 13.18
N PHE A 64 -4.85 -0.36 12.95
CA PHE A 64 -5.85 -0.11 14.01
C PHE A 64 -5.69 -1.05 15.20
N PHE A 65 -5.37 -2.33 14.93
CA PHE A 65 -5.12 -3.31 15.98
C PHE A 65 -3.84 -3.00 16.77
N LEU A 66 -2.76 -2.57 16.10
CA LEU A 66 -1.52 -2.13 16.75
C LEU A 66 -1.72 -0.89 17.64
N HIS A 67 -2.64 0.01 17.27
CA HIS A 67 -3.02 1.15 18.13
C HIS A 67 -3.76 0.74 19.41
N SER A 68 -4.20 -0.51 19.55
CA SER A 68 -4.84 -1.00 20.79
C SER A 68 -3.83 -1.38 21.89
N ILE A 69 -2.53 -1.32 21.61
CA ILE A 69 -1.48 -1.60 22.60
C ILE A 69 -1.53 -0.54 23.71
N ASP A 70 -1.80 -0.99 24.94
CA ASP A 70 -1.79 -0.17 26.15
C ASP A 70 -0.86 -0.81 27.19
N ALA A 71 0.02 0.00 27.77
CA ALA A 71 0.94 -0.41 28.83
C ALA A 71 0.20 -0.98 30.06
N ARG A 72 -1.07 -0.61 30.28
CA ARG A 72 -1.88 -1.06 31.41
C ARG A 72 -2.43 -2.48 31.28
N GLU A 73 -2.55 -2.99 30.06
CA GLU A 73 -3.25 -4.26 29.79
C GLU A 73 -2.31 -5.45 29.61
N GLU A 74 -0.99 -5.25 29.67
CA GLU A 74 0.03 -6.27 29.37
C GLU A 74 -0.27 -7.04 28.05
N ASN A 75 -0.92 -6.37 27.10
CA ASN A 75 -1.45 -6.97 25.87
C ASN A 75 -0.44 -6.92 24.70
N LYS A 76 0.62 -6.11 24.84
CA LYS A 76 1.61 -5.79 23.78
C LYS A 76 2.16 -7.02 23.07
N ALA A 77 2.68 -8.01 23.80
CA ALA A 77 3.29 -9.19 23.21
C ALA A 77 2.30 -10.00 22.35
N LYS A 78 1.06 -10.19 22.82
CA LYS A 78 0.02 -10.93 22.09
C LYS A 78 -0.44 -10.18 20.85
N VAL A 79 -0.63 -8.86 20.97
CA VAL A 79 -1.02 -8.01 19.84
C VAL A 79 0.06 -8.02 18.76
N LEU A 80 1.33 -7.91 19.13
CA LEU A 80 2.45 -7.97 18.19
C LEU A 80 2.58 -9.34 17.51
N GLU A 81 2.42 -10.44 18.25
CA GLU A 81 2.44 -11.79 17.69
C GLU A 81 1.31 -12.00 16.67
N GLU A 82 0.08 -11.62 17.01
CA GLU A 82 -1.06 -11.73 16.08
C GLU A 82 -0.89 -10.81 14.86
N ALA A 83 -0.41 -9.58 15.05
CA ALA A 83 -0.11 -8.67 13.94
C ALA A 83 0.94 -9.26 12.98
N LEU A 84 2.02 -9.84 13.52
CA LEU A 84 3.06 -10.51 12.74
C LEU A 84 2.50 -11.70 11.94
N GLN A 85 1.64 -12.50 12.55
CA GLN A 85 0.98 -13.63 11.87
C GLN A 85 0.10 -13.15 10.70
N ARG A 86 -0.68 -12.07 10.90
CA ARG A 86 -1.52 -11.48 9.85
C ARG A 86 -0.70 -10.87 8.72
N LEU A 87 0.39 -10.14 9.04
CA LEU A 87 1.33 -9.62 8.04
C LEU A 87 2.00 -10.74 7.25
N THR A 88 2.44 -11.81 7.93
CA THR A 88 3.04 -12.99 7.29
C THR A 88 2.05 -13.66 6.34
N LYS A 89 0.78 -13.75 6.72
CA LYS A 89 -0.28 -14.26 5.83
C LYS A 89 -0.46 -13.40 4.58
N LEU A 90 -0.38 -12.06 4.69
CA LEU A 90 -0.40 -11.18 3.52
C LEU A 90 0.76 -11.47 2.57
N ILE A 91 1.97 -11.66 3.10
CA ILE A 91 3.16 -12.01 2.32
C ILE A 91 2.96 -13.35 1.60
N GLN A 92 2.52 -14.38 2.32
CA GLN A 92 2.44 -15.75 1.80
C GLN A 92 1.29 -15.99 0.82
N VAL A 93 0.19 -15.24 0.95
CA VAL A 93 -1.03 -15.43 0.15
C VAL A 93 -1.17 -14.34 -0.90
N ASN A 94 -1.32 -13.09 -0.47
CA ASN A 94 -1.72 -12.01 -1.38
C ASN A 94 -0.54 -11.49 -2.22
N PHE A 95 0.61 -11.20 -1.60
CA PHE A 95 1.80 -10.79 -2.35
C PHE A 95 2.33 -11.91 -3.23
N ARG A 96 2.23 -13.17 -2.80
CA ARG A 96 2.52 -14.33 -3.65
C ARG A 96 1.63 -14.38 -4.88
N ALA A 97 0.32 -14.15 -4.73
CA ALA A 97 -0.62 -14.11 -5.85
C ALA A 97 -0.31 -12.96 -6.83
N ILE A 98 0.03 -11.77 -6.31
CA ILE A 98 0.45 -10.64 -7.16
C ILE A 98 1.77 -10.96 -7.89
N ALA A 99 2.75 -11.54 -7.18
CA ALA A 99 4.03 -11.95 -7.78
C ALA A 99 3.83 -13.00 -8.89
N LEU A 100 2.85 -13.88 -8.75
CA LEU A 100 2.50 -14.86 -9.78
C LEU A 100 1.86 -14.20 -11.01
N GLU A 101 0.98 -13.21 -10.82
CA GLU A 101 0.36 -12.45 -11.92
C GLU A 101 1.36 -11.56 -12.69
N LEU A 102 2.37 -11.06 -11.98
CA LEU A 102 3.45 -10.22 -12.53
C LEU A 102 4.61 -11.04 -13.12
N ARG A 103 4.52 -12.37 -13.06
CA ARG A 103 5.55 -13.23 -13.61
C ARG A 103 5.67 -13.03 -15.12
N ASP A 104 6.91 -12.87 -15.59
CA ASP A 104 7.23 -12.59 -17.00
C ASP A 104 6.56 -11.31 -17.55
N GLN A 105 6.19 -10.37 -16.68
CA GLN A 105 5.64 -9.06 -17.02
C GLN A 105 6.59 -7.94 -16.56
N ASP A 106 6.44 -6.76 -17.16
CA ASP A 106 7.06 -5.55 -16.63
C ASP A 106 6.32 -5.10 -15.36
N VAL A 107 7.01 -5.16 -14.21
CA VAL A 107 6.47 -4.79 -12.89
C VAL A 107 6.07 -3.31 -12.81
N TYR A 108 6.73 -2.43 -13.57
CA TYR A 108 6.45 -1.00 -13.53
C TYR A 108 5.18 -0.65 -14.31
N GLN A 109 4.82 -1.45 -15.32
CA GLN A 109 3.59 -1.26 -16.09
C GLN A 109 2.33 -1.43 -15.22
N PHE A 110 2.38 -2.30 -14.21
CA PHE A 110 1.27 -2.57 -13.29
C PHE A 110 1.45 -1.91 -11.92
N ARG A 111 2.45 -1.03 -11.74
CA ARG A 111 2.76 -0.36 -10.46
C ARG A 111 1.55 0.30 -9.84
N ALA A 112 0.77 1.03 -10.63
CA ALA A 112 -0.42 1.74 -10.13
C ALA A 112 -1.49 0.80 -9.53
N ALA A 113 -1.52 -0.47 -9.94
CA ALA A 113 -2.49 -1.44 -9.45
C ALA A 113 -2.15 -1.96 -8.05
N TYR A 114 -0.87 -2.21 -7.74
CA TYR A 114 -0.44 -2.76 -6.44
C TYR A 114 0.15 -1.74 -5.47
N SER A 115 0.54 -0.56 -5.96
CA SER A 115 1.17 0.51 -5.17
C SER A 115 0.39 0.86 -3.90
N PRO A 116 -0.94 1.07 -3.92
CA PRO A 116 -1.69 1.37 -2.69
C PRO A 116 -1.66 0.25 -1.64
N GLY A 117 -1.67 -1.01 -2.07
CA GLY A 117 -1.58 -2.16 -1.17
C GLY A 117 -0.18 -2.31 -0.58
N LEU A 118 0.85 -2.10 -1.41
CA LEU A 118 2.24 -2.17 -0.99
C LEU A 118 2.57 -1.08 0.05
N GLN A 119 2.21 0.18 -0.22
CA GLN A 119 2.50 1.30 0.70
C GLN A 119 1.84 1.11 2.06
N GLU A 120 0.56 0.71 2.09
CA GLU A 120 -0.16 0.45 3.35
C GLU A 120 0.41 -0.76 4.12
N PHE A 121 0.86 -1.79 3.40
CA PHE A 121 1.53 -2.93 4.01
C PHE A 121 2.87 -2.52 4.65
N ILE A 122 3.66 -1.70 3.96
CA ILE A 122 4.94 -1.17 4.49
C ILE A 122 4.68 -0.33 5.74
N GLU A 123 3.67 0.54 5.71
CA GLU A 123 3.24 1.32 6.87
C GLU A 123 2.92 0.41 8.06
N ALA A 124 2.09 -0.62 7.86
CA ALA A 124 1.72 -1.58 8.91
C ALA A 124 2.94 -2.37 9.44
N TYR A 125 3.80 -2.84 8.54
CA TYR A 125 4.98 -3.64 8.89
C TYR A 125 6.00 -2.82 9.70
N THR A 126 6.33 -1.62 9.22
CA THR A 126 7.28 -0.74 9.89
C THR A 126 6.73 -0.16 11.19
N TYR A 127 5.40 0.02 11.31
CA TYR A 127 4.78 0.40 12.58
C TYR A 127 4.91 -0.72 13.62
N MET A 128 4.68 -1.97 13.23
CA MET A 128 4.90 -3.13 14.10
C MET A 128 6.38 -3.21 14.55
N GLU A 129 7.34 -3.02 13.63
CA GLU A 129 8.77 -3.02 13.98
C GLU A 129 9.13 -1.91 14.97
N TYR A 130 8.60 -0.70 14.76
CA TYR A 130 8.77 0.40 15.71
C TYR A 130 8.28 0.02 17.11
N LEU A 131 7.07 -0.56 17.22
CA LEU A 131 6.48 -0.96 18.49
C LEU A 131 7.25 -2.09 19.19
N CYS A 132 7.84 -3.02 18.42
CA CYS A 132 8.74 -4.05 18.95
C CYS A 132 10.03 -3.48 19.55
N ASN A 133 10.53 -2.38 18.98
CA ASN A 133 11.81 -1.78 19.37
C ASN A 133 11.66 -0.71 20.48
N GLU A 134 10.46 -0.19 20.70
CA GLU A 134 10.15 0.84 21.71
C GLU A 134 10.68 0.46 23.11
N ASP A 135 10.53 -0.80 23.55
CA ASP A 135 10.94 -1.24 24.90
C ASP A 135 12.44 -1.61 25.01
N ASN A 136 13.14 -1.77 23.88
CA ASN A 136 14.50 -2.35 23.83
C ASN A 136 15.57 -1.29 23.52
N ALA A 137 15.76 -0.35 24.45
CA ALA A 137 16.69 0.77 24.29
C ALA A 137 18.18 0.35 24.11
N GLU A 138 18.59 -0.83 24.60
CA GLU A 138 19.98 -1.31 24.48
C GLU A 138 20.30 -2.00 23.13
N HIS A 139 19.29 -2.47 22.39
CA HIS A 139 19.47 -3.21 21.13
C HIS A 139 18.44 -2.78 20.09
N SER A 140 18.34 -1.46 19.85
CA SER A 140 17.44 -0.91 18.83
C SER A 140 17.83 -1.47 17.45
N LYS A 141 17.00 -2.38 16.92
CA LYS A 141 17.16 -2.87 15.55
C LYS A 141 16.76 -1.75 14.59
N PRO A 142 17.53 -1.51 13.51
CA PRO A 142 17.10 -0.58 12.48
C PRO A 142 15.79 -1.09 11.85
N VAL A 143 14.93 -0.16 11.43
CA VAL A 143 13.75 -0.47 10.62
C VAL A 143 14.19 -1.23 9.36
N SER A 144 13.45 -2.28 9.01
CA SER A 144 13.76 -3.09 7.84
C SER A 144 13.69 -2.25 6.57
N ASP A 145 14.78 -2.21 5.81
CA ASP A 145 14.82 -1.53 4.51
C ASP A 145 14.07 -2.31 3.42
N TRP A 146 14.01 -1.76 2.21
CA TRP A 146 13.36 -2.44 1.08
C TRP A 146 14.04 -3.78 0.73
N SER A 147 15.34 -3.93 1.01
CA SER A 147 16.08 -5.17 0.74
C SER A 147 15.70 -6.28 1.72
N ALA A 148 15.50 -5.94 2.99
CA ALA A 148 14.97 -6.85 4.00
C ALA A 148 13.56 -7.33 3.60
N LEU A 149 12.68 -6.41 3.18
CA LEU A 149 11.34 -6.78 2.68
C LEU A 149 11.41 -7.62 1.39
N GLN A 150 12.31 -7.29 0.47
CA GLN A 150 12.54 -8.08 -0.73
C GLN A 150 12.98 -9.52 -0.41
N SER A 151 13.75 -9.72 0.66
CA SER A 151 14.23 -11.04 1.08
C SER A 151 13.12 -11.93 1.66
N VAL A 152 12.10 -11.34 2.31
CA VAL A 152 10.97 -12.10 2.84
C VAL A 152 9.90 -12.41 1.78
N MET A 153 9.87 -11.65 0.68
CA MET A 153 8.93 -11.84 -0.44
C MET A 153 9.52 -12.69 -1.57
N GLN A 154 10.14 -13.82 -1.20
CA GLN A 154 10.68 -14.83 -2.11
C GLN A 154 9.77 -16.05 -2.13
N TYR A 155 9.50 -16.59 -3.32
CA TYR A 155 8.54 -17.66 -3.50
C TYR A 155 9.05 -18.75 -4.45
N GLU A 156 8.50 -19.95 -4.27
CA GLU A 156 8.81 -21.11 -5.10
C GLU A 156 7.50 -21.75 -5.59
N VAL A 157 7.51 -22.25 -6.82
CA VAL A 157 6.44 -23.09 -7.39
C VAL A 157 7.04 -24.42 -7.85
N GLU A 158 6.37 -25.51 -7.46
CA GLU A 158 6.60 -26.82 -8.08
C GLU A 158 5.99 -26.82 -9.48
N ALA A 159 6.78 -27.09 -10.51
CA ALA A 159 6.41 -26.87 -11.91
C ALA A 159 5.20 -27.66 -12.46
N ASN A 160 4.54 -28.53 -11.68
CA ASN A 160 3.41 -29.35 -12.14
C ASN A 160 2.17 -29.22 -11.26
N GLN A 161 1.35 -28.19 -11.50
CA GLN A 161 -0.10 -28.23 -11.29
C GLN A 161 -0.80 -27.45 -12.43
N GLU A 162 -0.70 -27.95 -13.65
CA GLU A 162 -1.77 -27.72 -14.62
C GLU A 162 -2.93 -28.66 -14.27
N PRO A 163 -4.20 -28.22 -14.34
CA PRO A 163 -5.33 -29.12 -14.19
C PRO A 163 -5.41 -30.02 -15.44
N VAL A 164 -4.83 -31.21 -15.34
CA VAL A 164 -4.93 -32.25 -16.37
C VAL A 164 -6.40 -32.67 -16.47
N LYS A 165 -7.01 -32.45 -17.64
CA LYS A 165 -8.25 -33.12 -18.05
C LYS A 165 -7.95 -34.62 -18.15
N GLU A 166 -8.72 -35.42 -17.43
CA GLU A 166 -8.65 -36.88 -17.40
C GLU A 166 -8.71 -37.48 -18.82
N GLU A 167 -7.65 -38.18 -19.25
CA GLU A 167 -7.76 -39.38 -20.07
C GLU A 167 -6.67 -40.39 -19.65
N ASN A 168 -7.03 -41.68 -19.71
CA ASN A 168 -6.45 -42.81 -18.97
C ASN A 168 -5.21 -43.48 -19.61
N LEU A 169 -4.48 -44.24 -18.76
CA LEU A 169 -3.60 -45.43 -18.98
C LEU A 169 -2.06 -45.22 -19.11
N PRO A 170 -1.22 -46.25 -18.81
CA PRO A 170 -0.95 -46.87 -17.52
C PRO A 170 0.56 -46.87 -17.13
N ILE A 171 0.84 -47.24 -15.88
CA ILE A 171 2.12 -47.16 -15.16
C ILE A 171 3.18 -48.16 -15.67
N SER A 172 4.40 -47.68 -16.00
CA SER A 172 5.65 -48.40 -15.69
C SER A 172 6.88 -47.48 -15.77
N GLY A 173 7.72 -47.47 -14.73
CA GLY A 173 9.09 -46.94 -14.79
C GLY A 173 9.46 -46.09 -13.59
N ASP A 174 10.22 -46.67 -12.67
CA ASP A 174 10.90 -45.98 -11.58
C ASP A 174 11.94 -45.01 -12.17
N GLN A 175 11.56 -43.74 -12.29
CA GLN A 175 12.47 -42.62 -12.53
C GLN A 175 12.24 -41.61 -11.41
N THR A 176 13.27 -41.38 -10.61
CA THR A 176 13.28 -40.30 -9.62
C THR A 176 13.38 -38.98 -10.39
N GLU A 177 12.24 -38.47 -10.86
CA GLU A 177 12.15 -37.18 -11.53
C GLU A 177 12.57 -36.07 -10.56
N VAL A 178 13.70 -35.41 -10.85
CA VAL A 178 14.13 -34.21 -10.15
C VAL A 178 13.16 -33.09 -10.53
N LYS A 179 12.14 -32.86 -9.70
CA LYS A 179 11.17 -31.78 -9.89
C LYS A 179 11.88 -30.43 -10.04
N ALA A 180 11.69 -29.76 -11.16
CA ALA A 180 12.25 -28.43 -11.40
C ALA A 180 11.49 -27.39 -10.54
N ILE A 181 12.16 -26.82 -9.53
CA ILE A 181 11.62 -25.75 -8.70
C ILE A 181 11.86 -24.41 -9.40
N GLN A 182 10.79 -23.68 -9.71
CA GLN A 182 10.90 -22.35 -10.30
C GLN A 182 10.74 -21.29 -9.19
N LYS A 183 11.77 -20.44 -9.05
CA LYS A 183 11.78 -19.35 -8.07
C LYS A 183 11.27 -18.06 -8.70
N PHE A 184 10.50 -17.31 -7.94
CA PHE A 184 9.97 -15.99 -8.33
C PHE A 184 9.83 -15.11 -7.09
N GLN A 185 9.72 -13.80 -7.27
CA GLN A 185 9.68 -12.85 -6.16
C GLN A 185 8.71 -11.71 -6.44
N PHE A 186 8.20 -11.07 -5.39
CA PHE A 186 7.55 -9.77 -5.52
C PHE A 186 8.62 -8.67 -5.47
N PHE A 187 8.69 -7.81 -6.48
CA PHE A 187 9.67 -6.72 -6.50
C PHE A 187 9.21 -5.54 -5.64
N VAL A 188 9.99 -5.18 -4.62
CA VAL A 188 9.73 -4.01 -3.76
C VAL A 188 10.50 -2.81 -4.30
N ASP A 189 9.80 -1.89 -4.99
CA ASP A 189 10.38 -0.63 -5.47
C ASP A 189 10.81 0.25 -4.28
N PRO A 190 12.08 0.69 -4.19
CA PRO A 190 12.54 1.61 -3.15
C PRO A 190 11.69 2.89 -3.05
N THR A 191 11.13 3.36 -4.16
CA THR A 191 10.26 4.55 -4.15
C THR A 191 8.95 4.27 -3.39
N GLU A 192 8.34 3.11 -3.61
CA GLU A 192 7.13 2.69 -2.90
C GLU A 192 7.41 2.45 -1.41
N TYR A 193 8.59 1.90 -1.09
CA TYR A 193 9.07 1.76 0.28
C TYR A 193 9.11 3.11 1.01
N ILE A 194 9.78 4.11 0.43
CA ILE A 194 9.89 5.44 1.05
C ILE A 194 8.52 6.12 1.18
N LEU A 195 7.61 5.92 0.22
CA LEU A 195 6.25 6.44 0.34
C LEU A 195 5.47 5.77 1.49
N GLY A 196 5.55 4.45 1.65
CA GLY A 196 4.90 3.74 2.75
C GLY A 196 5.48 4.11 4.13
N VAL A 197 6.81 4.23 4.24
CA VAL A 197 7.46 4.70 5.49
C VAL A 197 7.09 6.15 5.82
N SER A 198 6.77 6.97 4.82
CA SER A 198 6.34 8.35 5.10
C SER A 198 4.99 8.40 5.81
N ASP A 199 4.09 7.44 5.53
CA ASP A 199 2.78 7.35 6.17
C ASP A 199 2.84 6.86 7.61
N LEU A 200 3.81 6.01 7.95
CA LEU A 200 4.13 5.62 9.33
C LEU A 200 4.21 6.84 10.28
N THR A 201 4.75 7.97 9.81
CA THR A 201 4.87 9.18 10.63
C THR A 201 3.52 9.74 11.07
N GLY A 202 2.47 9.52 10.27
CA GLY A 202 1.09 9.82 10.66
C GLY A 202 0.61 8.92 11.81
N GLU A 203 0.95 7.63 11.77
CA GLU A 203 0.60 6.69 12.84
C GLU A 203 1.39 6.96 14.13
N LEU A 204 2.67 7.32 14.04
CA LEU A 204 3.47 7.71 15.20
C LEU A 204 2.92 8.97 15.89
N MET A 205 2.47 9.96 15.11
CA MET A 205 1.79 11.14 15.65
C MET A 205 0.48 10.75 16.35
N ARG A 206 -0.33 9.85 15.77
CA ARG A 206 -1.55 9.36 16.42
C ARG A 206 -1.24 8.63 17.74
N ARG A 207 -0.19 7.79 17.75
CA ARG A 207 0.29 7.12 18.97
C ARG A 207 0.67 8.14 20.04
N CYS A 208 1.46 9.16 19.70
CA CYS A 208 1.85 10.24 20.61
C CYS A 208 0.63 10.90 21.28
N ILE A 209 -0.40 11.24 20.50
CA ILE A 209 -1.63 11.86 21.02
C ILE A 209 -2.43 10.90 21.90
N ASN A 210 -2.54 9.63 21.50
CA ASN A 210 -3.26 8.61 22.27
C ASN A 210 -2.56 8.32 23.61
N SER A 211 -1.22 8.25 23.62
CA SER A 211 -0.41 8.08 24.83
C SER A 211 -0.54 9.27 25.79
N LEU A 212 -0.64 10.50 25.26
CA LEU A 212 -0.96 11.67 26.09
C LEU A 212 -2.32 11.48 26.79
N GLY A 213 -3.33 10.99 26.07
CA GLY A 213 -4.66 10.72 26.62
C GLY A 213 -4.63 9.72 27.77
N SER A 214 -3.90 8.62 27.63
CA SER A 214 -3.71 7.62 28.69
C SER A 214 -2.84 8.16 29.84
N GLY A 215 -1.99 9.16 29.59
CA GLY A 215 -1.07 9.76 30.58
C GLY A 215 0.34 9.19 30.54
N ASP A 216 0.67 8.43 29.49
CA ASP A 216 2.01 7.93 29.22
C ASP A 216 2.83 9.00 28.50
N THR A 217 3.58 9.76 29.30
CA THR A 217 4.41 10.87 28.80
C THR A 217 5.71 10.42 28.17
N ASP A 218 6.19 9.22 28.50
CA ASP A 218 7.47 8.71 28.03
C ASP A 218 7.36 8.30 26.55
N THR A 219 6.30 7.55 26.21
CA THR A 219 5.98 7.23 24.81
C THR A 219 5.78 8.49 23.96
N CYS A 220 5.20 9.57 24.52
CA CYS A 220 5.07 10.84 23.80
C CYS A 220 6.44 11.40 23.38
N MET A 221 7.42 11.35 24.29
CA MET A 221 8.77 11.85 24.03
C MET A 221 9.53 10.95 23.04
N GLU A 222 9.37 9.63 23.14
CA GLU A 222 10.00 8.67 22.24
C GLU A 222 9.46 8.78 20.81
N THR A 223 8.13 8.81 20.66
CA THR A 223 7.48 9.03 19.35
C THR A 223 7.88 10.36 18.72
N CYS A 224 8.01 11.42 19.52
CA CYS A 224 8.49 12.72 19.05
C CYS A 224 9.95 12.66 18.53
N LYS A 225 10.85 12.01 19.28
CA LYS A 225 12.24 11.79 18.82
C LYS A 225 12.30 10.99 17.53
N ALA A 226 11.50 9.94 17.41
CA ALA A 226 11.42 9.15 16.17
C ALA A 226 10.95 10.02 14.99
N LEU A 227 9.91 10.83 15.18
CA LEU A 227 9.42 11.77 14.15
C LEU A 227 10.48 12.79 13.72
N GLN A 228 11.26 13.34 14.65
CA GLN A 228 12.37 14.25 14.33
C GLN A 228 13.46 13.55 13.51
N GLN A 229 13.81 12.31 13.85
CA GLN A 229 14.78 11.51 13.09
C GLN A 229 14.29 11.19 11.68
N PHE A 230 13.02 10.76 11.55
CA PHE A 230 12.40 10.58 10.24
C PHE A 230 12.42 11.87 9.45
N TYR A 231 11.92 12.98 9.99
CA TYR A 231 11.88 14.25 9.27
C TYR A 231 13.27 14.69 8.80
N THR A 232 14.29 14.59 9.66
CA THR A 232 15.69 14.87 9.32
C THR A 232 16.21 13.99 8.18
N GLY A 233 15.88 12.69 8.20
CA GLY A 233 16.21 11.77 7.12
C GLY A 233 15.53 12.13 5.81
N TYR A 234 14.24 12.49 5.85
CA TYR A 234 13.47 12.81 4.64
C TYR A 234 13.85 14.14 4.00
N ILE A 235 14.16 15.19 4.78
CA ILE A 235 14.64 16.47 4.21
C ILE A 235 16.04 16.35 3.60
N SER A 236 16.82 15.32 3.97
CA SER A 236 18.12 15.05 3.36
C SER A 236 18.01 14.48 1.94
N LEU A 237 16.82 14.00 1.54
CA LEU A 237 16.58 13.44 0.21
C LEU A 237 16.52 14.55 -0.84
N ASN A 238 17.51 14.59 -1.74
CA ASN A 238 17.52 15.52 -2.87
C ASN A 238 16.87 14.89 -4.12
N CYS A 239 15.55 14.73 -4.09
CA CYS A 239 14.78 14.10 -5.17
C CYS A 239 14.13 15.14 -6.10
N GLN A 240 14.65 15.27 -7.33
CA GLN A 240 14.06 16.13 -8.33
C GLN A 240 12.74 15.55 -8.86
N ARG A 241 11.74 16.42 -9.08
CA ARG A 241 10.42 16.07 -9.70
C ARG A 241 9.59 15.01 -8.95
N ALA A 242 9.90 14.70 -7.69
CA ALA A 242 9.15 13.77 -6.86
C ALA A 242 7.99 14.45 -6.12
N ARG A 243 6.95 14.87 -6.85
CA ARG A 243 5.80 15.64 -6.30
C ARG A 243 5.07 14.91 -5.16
N GLU A 244 4.95 13.59 -5.26
CA GLU A 244 4.28 12.79 -4.23
C GLU A 244 5.05 12.77 -2.93
N LEU A 245 6.35 12.46 -3.01
CA LEU A 245 7.25 12.51 -1.86
C LEU A 245 7.25 13.89 -1.20
N TRP A 246 7.31 14.97 -1.97
CA TRP A 246 7.27 16.33 -1.42
C TRP A 246 6.00 16.59 -0.59
N ARG A 247 4.82 16.18 -1.10
CA ARG A 247 3.56 16.29 -0.32
C ARG A 247 3.59 15.47 0.98
N LYS A 248 4.21 14.29 0.96
CA LYS A 248 4.40 13.46 2.15
C LYS A 248 5.33 14.12 3.16
N ILE A 249 6.45 14.70 2.72
CA ILE A 249 7.38 15.45 3.59
C ILE A 249 6.69 16.65 4.24
N THR A 250 5.88 17.39 3.48
CA THR A 250 5.10 18.51 4.03
C THR A 250 4.12 18.04 5.10
N THR A 251 3.42 16.92 4.87
CA THR A 251 2.51 16.32 5.87
C THR A 251 3.28 15.82 7.09
N MET A 252 4.44 15.18 6.89
CA MET A 252 5.33 14.69 7.94
C MET A 252 5.80 15.83 8.86
N ARG A 253 6.13 16.99 8.29
CA ARG A 253 6.45 18.20 9.07
C ARG A 253 5.32 18.58 10.01
N GLN A 254 4.06 18.55 9.53
CA GLN A 254 2.90 18.85 10.37
C GLN A 254 2.71 17.80 11.48
N SER A 255 2.93 16.52 11.17
CA SER A 255 2.88 15.44 12.16
C SER A 255 3.94 15.61 13.25
N MET A 256 5.17 15.94 12.87
CA MET A 256 6.28 16.23 13.79
C MET A 256 5.95 17.43 14.70
N LEU A 257 5.53 18.56 14.12
CA LEU A 257 5.18 19.77 14.89
C LEU A 257 4.05 19.50 15.89
N LYS A 258 3.07 18.65 15.56
CA LYS A 258 2.03 18.24 16.50
C LYS A 258 2.58 17.45 17.67
N ALA A 259 3.45 16.48 17.43
CA ALA A 259 4.10 15.70 18.49
C ALA A 259 5.03 16.56 19.37
N GLU A 260 5.76 17.51 18.78
CA GLU A 260 6.58 18.48 19.52
C GLU A 260 5.72 19.37 20.42
N ASN A 261 4.58 19.85 19.93
CA ASN A 261 3.63 20.61 20.73
C ASN A 261 3.05 19.78 21.88
N VAL A 262 2.76 18.50 21.66
CA VAL A 262 2.36 17.57 22.74
C VAL A 262 3.45 17.51 23.82
N CYS A 263 4.69 17.23 23.43
CA CYS A 263 5.83 17.12 24.35
C CYS A 263 6.10 18.43 25.11
N TYR A 264 6.02 19.57 24.41
CA TYR A 264 6.16 20.90 24.99
C TYR A 264 5.11 21.15 26.08
N ASN A 265 3.84 20.86 25.79
CA ASN A 265 2.75 21.07 26.73
C ASN A 265 2.86 20.15 27.94
N VAL A 266 3.24 18.89 27.75
CA VAL A 266 3.57 17.96 28.85
C VAL A 266 4.67 18.53 29.73
N LYS A 267 5.74 19.08 29.13
CA LYS A 267 6.89 19.60 29.88
C LYS A 267 6.57 20.86 30.68
N VAL A 268 5.76 21.77 30.13
CA VAL A 268 5.43 23.07 30.75
C VAL A 268 4.28 22.96 31.76
N ARG A 269 3.22 22.21 31.43
CA ARG A 269 2.00 22.15 32.26
C ARG A 269 1.92 20.93 33.18
N GLY A 270 2.75 19.92 32.96
CA GLY A 270 2.59 18.59 33.55
C GLY A 270 1.57 17.74 32.77
N GLY A 271 1.66 16.41 32.94
CA GLY A 271 0.92 15.45 32.12
C GLY A 271 -0.61 15.62 32.16
N GLU A 272 -1.20 15.86 33.34
CA GLU A 272 -2.66 15.98 33.49
C GLU A 272 -3.23 17.24 32.84
N ALA A 273 -2.57 18.39 33.00
CA ALA A 273 -3.00 19.66 32.43
C ALA A 273 -2.76 19.74 30.91
N ALA A 274 -1.81 18.98 30.38
CA ALA A 274 -1.56 18.87 28.94
C ALA A 274 -2.70 18.15 28.19
N LYS A 275 -3.45 17.25 28.85
CA LYS A 275 -4.62 16.57 28.26
C LYS A 275 -5.74 17.53 27.86
N CYS A 276 -5.85 18.66 28.55
CA CYS A 276 -6.88 19.66 28.30
C CYS A 276 -6.47 20.72 27.26
N ALA A 277 -5.25 20.64 26.70
CA ALA A 277 -4.78 21.59 25.71
C ALA A 277 -5.35 21.28 24.31
N ASN A 278 -5.84 22.30 23.60
CA ASN A 278 -6.23 22.18 22.20
C ASN A 278 -5.00 22.24 21.30
N PHE A 279 -4.69 21.14 20.61
CA PHE A 279 -3.55 21.01 19.70
C PHE A 279 -3.86 21.42 18.24
N ASP A 280 -5.11 21.80 17.96
CA ASP A 280 -5.57 22.24 16.63
C ASP A 280 -5.32 23.73 16.33
N GLN A 281 -4.43 24.39 17.07
CA GLN A 281 -3.99 25.72 16.67
C GLN A 281 -3.18 25.58 15.38
N LYS A 282 -3.80 25.98 14.25
CA LYS A 282 -3.10 26.16 12.98
C LYS A 282 -1.81 26.94 13.27
N PRO A 283 -0.63 26.45 12.87
CA PRO A 283 0.55 27.29 12.88
C PRO A 283 0.20 28.56 12.08
N ALA A 284 0.54 29.73 12.63
CA ALA A 284 0.32 30.99 11.95
C ALA A 284 0.91 30.88 10.54
N ASP A 285 0.03 31.02 9.55
CA ASP A 285 0.34 30.92 8.14
C ASP A 285 1.06 32.22 7.73
N ASP A 286 2.32 32.35 8.16
CA ASP A 286 3.24 33.41 7.74
C ASP A 286 4.51 32.75 7.21
N THR A 287 4.41 32.17 6.02
CA THR A 287 5.53 32.07 5.09
C THR A 287 4.98 31.77 3.70
N ASP A 288 4.74 32.85 2.95
CA ASP A 288 4.65 32.85 1.50
C ASP A 288 5.98 32.30 0.96
N GLU A 289 6.08 30.97 0.83
CA GLU A 289 7.15 30.34 0.05
C GLU A 289 6.84 30.58 -1.44
N GLY A 290 7.13 31.82 -1.84
CA GLY A 290 7.15 32.26 -3.22
C GLY A 290 8.02 31.31 -4.03
N PHE A 291 7.40 30.72 -5.04
CA PHE A 291 8.10 30.03 -6.12
C PHE A 291 9.10 30.98 -6.77
N TYR A 292 10.39 30.64 -6.69
CA TYR A 292 11.40 30.95 -7.68
C TYR A 292 12.25 29.70 -7.94
#